data_AF-A0A7X2S652-F1
#
_entry.id   AF-A0A7X2S652-F1
#
_cell.length_a   1.000
_cell.length_b   1.000
_cell.length_c   1.000
_cell.angle_alpha   90.00
_cell.angle_beta   90.00
_cell.angle_gamma   90.00
#
_symmetry.space_group_name_H-M   'P 1'
#
loop_
_entity.id
_entity.type
_entity.pdbx_description
1 polymer ?
#
loop_
_entity_poly.entity_id
_entity_poly.type
_entity_poly.pdbx_seq_one_letter_code
_entity_poly.pdbx_strand_id
1 'polypeptide(L)' 'MIHEALKSLNEAEKAVISAQGNPGSAEFQRAYQKLQLAKERVAQAKSSGLEPDGKHRLDLASEHLIHLHETMEALQDQL' A
#
# COMPACT_ATOMS: atom_id res chain seq x y z
N MET A 1 -2.43 -4.68 -15.10
CA MET A 1 -3.54 -4.46 -14.15
C MET A 1 -3.27 -5.12 -12.80
N ILE A 2 -3.62 -6.39 -12.56
CA ILE A 2 -3.41 -7.00 -11.22
C ILE A 2 -1.93 -7.10 -10.82
N HIS A 3 -1.04 -7.44 -11.76
CA HIS A 3 0.40 -7.54 -11.49
C HIS A 3 1.00 -6.19 -11.07
N GLU A 4 0.58 -5.10 -11.70
CA GLU A 4 1.04 -3.75 -11.36
C GLU A 4 0.53 -3.33 -9.99
N ALA A 5 -0.74 -3.62 -9.67
CA ALA A 5 -1.30 -3.36 -8.34
C ALA A 5 -0.52 -4.08 -7.23
N LEU A 6 -0.21 -5.36 -7.43
CA LEU A 6 0.56 -6.14 -6.45
C LEU A 6 2.02 -5.71 -6.35
N LYS A 7 2.63 -5.29 -7.46
CA LYS A 7 3.97 -4.70 -7.46
C LYS A 7 3.99 -3.39 -6.67
N SER A 8 3.03 -2.50 -6.90
CA SER A 8 2.92 -1.24 -6.15
C SER A 8 2.66 -1.48 -4.67
N LEU A 9 1.84 -2.48 -4.30
CA LEU A 9 1.67 -2.89 -2.91
C LEU A 9 3.00 -3.31 -2.27
N ASN A 10 3.79 -4.16 -2.94
CA ASN A 10 5.09 -4.58 -2.41
C ASN A 10 6.07 -3.40 -2.25
N GLU A 11 6.05 -2.43 -3.17
CA GLU A 11 6.85 -1.22 -3.03
C GLU A 11 6.39 -0.34 -1.85
N ALA A 12 5.08 -0.24 -1.61
CA ALA A 12 4.52 0.46 -0.46
C ALA A 12 4.93 -0.21 0.86
N GLU A 13 4.78 -1.52 0.96
CA GLU A 13 5.16 -2.32 2.13
C GLU A 13 6.63 -2.09 2.51
N LYS A 14 7.54 -2.21 1.54
CA LYS A 14 8.99 -1.95 1.76
C LYS A 14 9.27 -0.54 2.25
N ALA A 15 8.56 0.44 1.71
CA ALA A 15 8.74 1.83 2.11
C ALA A 15 8.20 2.08 3.53
N VAL A 16 7.05 1.51 3.89
CA VAL A 16 6.49 1.59 5.25
C VAL A 16 7.43 0.95 6.27
N ILE A 17 7.97 -0.24 5.99
CA ILE A 17 8.98 -0.90 6.85
C ILE A 17 10.21 0.00 7.04
N SER A 18 10.66 0.68 5.97
CA SER A 18 11.79 1.61 6.05
C SER A 18 11.45 2.84 6.92
N ALA A 19 10.23 3.37 6.80
CA ALA A 19 9.75 4.51 7.58
C ALA A 19 9.57 4.16 9.08
N GLN A 20 9.18 2.93 9.42
CA GLN A 20 9.10 2.48 10.81
C GLN A 20 10.46 2.60 11.55
N GLY A 21 11.58 2.40 10.83
CA GLY A 21 12.91 2.57 11.40
C GLY A 21 13.37 4.02 11.52
N ASN A 22 12.69 4.97 10.86
CA ASN A 22 13.05 6.39 10.85
C ASN A 22 11.84 7.31 10.55
N PRO A 23 10.89 7.44 11.51
CA PRO A 23 9.59 8.04 11.23
C PRO A 23 9.63 9.54 10.89
N GLY A 24 10.62 10.31 11.35
CA GLY A 24 10.66 11.78 11.17
C GLY A 24 11.32 12.26 9.89
N SER A 25 11.46 11.39 8.89
CA SER A 25 12.38 11.58 7.78
C SER A 25 11.72 11.56 6.40
N ALA A 26 12.52 11.79 5.36
CA ALA A 26 12.13 11.61 3.96
C ALA A 26 11.54 10.21 3.66
N GLU A 27 11.87 9.19 4.47
CA GLU A 27 11.32 7.84 4.31
C GLU A 27 9.84 7.78 4.65
N PHE A 28 9.35 8.56 5.62
CA PHE A 28 7.91 8.65 5.90
C PHE A 28 7.17 9.22 4.70
N GLN A 29 7.65 10.34 4.15
CA GLN A 29 7.02 10.97 2.99
C GLN A 29 7.05 10.04 1.77
N ARG A 30 8.15 9.33 1.56
CA ARG A 30 8.29 8.33 0.50
C ARG A 30 7.31 7.16 0.69
N ALA A 31 7.18 6.65 1.91
CA ALA A 31 6.25 5.59 2.25
C ALA A 31 4.80 6.02 2.00
N TYR A 32 4.44 7.24 2.39
CA TYR A 32 3.12 7.80 2.13
C TYR A 32 2.81 7.86 0.63
N GLN A 33 3.73 8.38 -0.19
CA GLN A 33 3.55 8.46 -1.64
C GLN A 33 3.39 7.07 -2.27
N LYS A 34 4.22 6.11 -1.89
CA LYS A 34 4.14 4.73 -2.39
C LYS A 34 2.83 4.05 -1.99
N LEU A 35 2.37 4.28 -0.76
CA LEU A 35 1.10 3.76 -0.27
C LEU A 35 -0.09 4.33 -1.06
N GLN A 36 -0.12 5.64 -1.33
CA GLN A 36 -1.18 6.24 -2.15
C GLN A 36 -1.21 5.67 -3.57
N LEU A 37 -0.04 5.56 -4.21
CA LEU A 37 0.05 4.95 -5.53
C LEU A 37 -0.46 3.50 -5.53
N ALA A 38 -0.12 2.72 -4.50
CA ALA A 38 -0.59 1.34 -4.39
C ALA A 38 -2.12 1.26 -4.22
N LYS A 39 -2.72 2.15 -3.41
CA LYS A 39 -4.18 2.28 -3.26
C LYS A 39 -4.85 2.57 -4.61
N GLU A 40 -4.32 3.53 -5.37
CA GLU A 40 -4.84 3.86 -6.70
C GLU A 40 -4.77 2.67 -7.67
N ARG A 41 -3.64 1.96 -7.72
CA ARG A 41 -3.46 0.82 -8.62
C ARG A 41 -4.34 -0.37 -8.24
N VAL A 42 -4.52 -0.65 -6.94
CA VAL A 42 -5.46 -1.68 -6.47
C VAL A 42 -6.89 -1.32 -6.82
N ALA A 43 -7.31 -0.06 -6.60
CA ALA A 43 -8.65 0.41 -6.96
C ALA A 43 -8.92 0.31 -8.48
N GLN A 44 -7.96 0.74 -9.31
CA GLN A 44 -8.02 0.60 -10.76
C GLN A 44 -8.13 -0.88 -11.17
N ALA A 45 -7.31 -1.76 -10.60
CA ALA A 45 -7.36 -3.18 -10.94
C ALA A 45 -8.69 -3.83 -10.50
N LYS A 46 -9.29 -3.41 -9.38
CA LYS A 46 -10.60 -3.87 -8.91
C LYS A 46 -11.75 -3.48 -9.83
N SER A 47 -11.64 -2.35 -10.52
CA SER A 47 -12.63 -1.91 -11.51
C SER A 47 -12.60 -2.73 -12.81
N SER A 48 -11.60 -3.59 -12.97
CA SER A 48 -11.52 -4.51 -14.11
C SER A 48 -12.36 -5.75 -13.81
N GLY A 49 -13.15 -6.22 -14.78
CA GLY A 49 -13.95 -7.45 -14.65
C GLY A 49 -13.06 -8.69 -14.51
N LEU A 50 -12.49 -8.89 -13.33
CA LEU A 50 -11.56 -9.96 -12.99
C LEU A 50 -12.30 -11.25 -12.65
N GLU A 51 -11.66 -12.36 -13.01
CA GLU A 51 -12.02 -13.69 -12.51
C GLU A 51 -11.97 -13.75 -10.98
N PRO A 52 -12.72 -14.67 -10.34
CA PRO A 52 -12.86 -14.76 -8.87
C PRO A 52 -11.52 -14.75 -8.11
N ASP A 53 -10.53 -15.51 -8.57
CA ASP A 53 -9.20 -15.56 -7.95
C ASP A 53 -8.48 -14.22 -8.00
N GLY A 54 -8.61 -13.50 -9.11
CA GLY A 54 -8.04 -12.16 -9.28
C GLY A 54 -8.70 -11.16 -8.33
N LYS A 55 -10.02 -11.26 -8.16
CA LYS A 55 -10.79 -10.43 -7.23
C LYS A 55 -10.36 -10.70 -5.77
N HIS A 56 -10.30 -11.97 -5.38
CA HIS A 56 -9.89 -12.36 -4.03
C HIS A 56 -8.48 -11.84 -3.69
N ARG A 57 -7.52 -11.95 -4.62
CA ARG A 57 -6.17 -11.40 -4.43
C ARG A 57 -6.16 -9.88 -4.25
N LEU A 58 -7.02 -9.15 -4.95
CA LEU A 58 -7.13 -7.70 -4.77
C LEU A 58 -7.88 -7.30 -3.49
N ASP A 59 -8.77 -8.14 -2.99
CA ASP A 59 -9.40 -7.95 -1.69
C ASP A 59 -8.37 -8.08 -0.57
N LEU A 60 -7.57 -9.16 -0.58
CA LEU A 60 -6.42 -9.31 0.34
C LEU A 60 -5.43 -8.15 0.21
N ALA A 61 -5.14 -7.70 -1.00
CA ALA A 61 -4.28 -6.52 -1.22
C ALA A 61 -4.87 -5.24 -0.61
N SER A 62 -6.20 -5.09 -0.62
CA SER A 62 -6.86 -3.92 -0.03
C SER A 62 -6.82 -3.96 1.49
N GLU A 63 -7.03 -5.13 2.09
CA GLU A 63 -6.86 -5.34 3.54
C GLU A 63 -5.42 -5.00 3.96
N HIS A 64 -4.43 -5.47 3.22
CA HIS A 64 -3.03 -5.13 3.49
C HIS A 64 -2.77 -3.61 3.40
N LEU A 65 -3.33 -2.92 2.40
CA LEU A 65 -3.21 -1.47 2.29
C LEU A 65 -3.85 -0.70 3.46
N ILE A 66 -4.90 -1.25 4.08
CA ILE A 66 -5.49 -0.68 5.29
C ILE A 66 -4.48 -0.77 6.43
N HIS A 67 -3.91 -1.94 6.69
CA HIS A 67 -2.91 -2.11 7.75
C HIS A 67 -1.64 -1.26 7.55
N LEU A 68 -1.18 -1.13 6.31
CA LEU A 68 -0.06 -0.23 6.00
C LEU A 68 -0.41 1.24 6.25
N HIS A 69 -1.67 1.63 6.04
CA HIS A 69 -2.14 2.98 6.34
C HIS A 69 -2.24 3.24 7.84
N GLU A 70 -2.84 2.33 8.59
CA GLU A 70 -2.91 2.38 10.06
C GLU A 70 -1.49 2.47 10.66
N THR A 71 -0.55 1.71 10.11
CA THR A 71 0.86 1.78 10.50
C THR A 71 1.44 3.18 10.25
N MET A 72 1.18 3.76 9.08
CA MET A 72 1.67 5.10 8.74
C MET A 72 1.06 6.17 9.65
N GLU A 73 -0.23 6.09 9.97
CA GLU A 73 -0.88 7.01 10.93
C GLU A 73 -0.23 6.90 12.32
N ALA A 74 -0.02 5.66 12.81
CA ALA A 74 0.63 5.44 14.09
C ALA A 74 2.09 5.94 14.14
N LEU A 75 2.81 5.93 13.02
CA LEU A 75 4.14 6.54 12.92
C LEU A 75 4.07 8.06 12.93
N GLN A 76 3.06 8.65 12.31
CA GLN A 76 2.86 10.09 12.26
C GLN A 76 2.59 10.67 13.65
N ASP A 77 1.82 9.97 14.48
CA ASP A 77 1.52 10.37 15.85
C ASP A 77 2.76 10.36 16.78
N GLN A 78 3.87 9.77 16.33
CA GLN A 78 5.15 9.72 17.05
C GLN A 78 6.12 10.85 16.65
N LEU A 79 5.72 11.73 15.72
CA LEU A 79 6.51 12.87 15.22
C LEU A 79 6.18 14.18 15.93
#